data_AF-C0BF03-F1
#
_entry.id   AF-C0BF03-F1
#
_cell.length_a   1.000
_cell.length_b   1.000
_cell.length_c   1.000
_cell.angle_alpha   90.00
_cell.angle_beta   90.00
_cell.angle_gamma   90.00
#
_symmetry.space_group_name_H-M   'P 1'
#
loop_
_entity.id
_entity.type
_entity.pdbx_description
1 polymer ?
#
loop_
_entity_poly.entity_id
_entity_poly.type
_entity_poly.pdbx_seq_one_letter_code
_entity_poly.pdbx_strand_id
1 'polypeptide(L)' 'MKQKCIQDFLCLEEFMNYTGLGRGSAMKLGKEIGCVMKVGKRALYDTRKADLYFDSLTGVK' A
#
# COMPACT_ATOMS: atom_id res chain seq x y z
N MET A 1 -9.92 -15.54 -15.19
CA MET A 1 -10.64 -14.40 -14.57
C MET A 1 -9.72 -13.74 -13.54
N LYS A 2 -8.84 -12.83 -13.96
CA LYS A 2 -8.07 -12.01 -13.02
C LYS A 2 -8.85 -10.71 -12.87
N GLN A 3 -9.56 -10.56 -11.75
CA GLN A 3 -10.18 -9.30 -11.39
C GLN A 3 -9.04 -8.28 -11.30
N LYS A 4 -8.88 -7.47 -12.35
CA LYS A 4 -7.88 -6.41 -12.42
C LYS A 4 -8.29 -5.38 -11.37
N CYS A 5 -7.74 -5.52 -10.15
CA CYS A 5 -7.76 -4.42 -9.20
C CYS A 5 -7.15 -3.23 -9.95
N ILE A 6 -7.92 -2.14 -9.97
CA ILE A 6 -7.56 -0.85 -10.55
C ILE A 6 -6.11 -0.58 -10.17
N GLN A 7 -5.26 -0.31 -11.16
CA GLN A 7 -3.80 -0.51 -11.18
C GLN A 7 -2.98 0.14 -10.04
N ASP A 8 -3.63 0.94 -9.17
CA ASP A 8 -3.06 1.73 -8.08
C ASP A 8 -3.41 1.22 -6.66
N PHE A 9 -4.25 0.19 -6.53
CA PHE A 9 -4.66 -0.34 -5.22
C PHE A 9 -4.27 -1.81 -5.04
N LEU A 10 -3.50 -2.07 -3.99
CA LEU A 10 -3.01 -3.41 -3.65
C LEU A 10 -3.79 -4.03 -2.49
N CYS A 11 -3.99 -5.34 -2.52
CA CYS A 11 -4.36 -6.08 -1.33
C CYS A 11 -3.18 -6.19 -0.36
N LEU A 12 -3.43 -6.60 0.89
CA LEU A 12 -2.37 -6.74 1.90
C LEU A 12 -1.19 -7.60 1.45
N GLU A 13 -1.44 -8.74 0.79
CA GLU A 13 -0.36 -9.63 0.31
C GLU A 13 0.50 -8.97 -0.78
N GLU A 14 -0.16 -8.23 -1.69
CA GLU A 14 0.54 -7.48 -2.73
C GLU A 14 1.32 -6.31 -2.13
N PHE A 15 0.77 -5.63 -1.11
CA PHE A 15 1.44 -4.55 -0.40
C PHE A 15 2.63 -5.06 0.44
N MET A 16 2.54 -6.26 1.01
CA MET A 16 3.67 -6.94 1.65
C MET A 16 4.79 -7.19 0.64
N ASN A 17 4.46 -7.69 -0.55
CA ASN A 17 5.45 -7.90 -1.61
C ASN A 17 6.06 -6.58 -2.11
N TYR A 18 5.24 -5.55 -2.25
CA TYR A 18 5.67 -4.21 -2.70
C TYR A 18 6.62 -3.55 -1.70
N THR A 19 6.37 -3.69 -0.39
CA THR A 19 7.22 -3.10 0.67
C THR A 19 8.33 -4.02 1.17
N GLY A 20 8.28 -5.32 0.86
CA GLY A 20 9.12 -6.35 1.46
C GLY A 20 8.85 -6.63 2.94
N LEU A 21 7.77 -6.07 3.50
CA LEU A 21 7.46 -6.18 4.94
C LEU A 21 6.57 -7.37 5.26
N GLY A 22 6.73 -7.92 6.46
CA GLY A 22 5.79 -8.86 7.04
C GLY A 22 4.43 -8.23 7.34
N ARG A 23 3.38 -9.05 7.43
CA ARG A 23 1.98 -8.64 7.57
C ARG A 23 1.74 -7.53 8.61
N GLY A 24 2.26 -7.70 9.82
CA GLY A 24 2.05 -6.73 10.92
C GLY A 24 2.67 -5.37 10.60
N SER A 25 3.90 -5.37 10.12
CA SER A 25 4.63 -4.16 9.73
C SER A 25 3.99 -3.47 8.53
N ALA A 26 3.56 -4.22 7.52
CA ALA A 26 2.85 -3.68 6.35
C ALA A 26 1.52 -3.03 6.75
N MET A 27 0.74 -3.68 7.63
CA MET A 27 -0.51 -3.10 8.16
C MET A 27 -0.28 -1.84 8.99
N LYS A 28 0.80 -1.80 9.78
CA LYS A 28 1.16 -0.64 10.59
C LYS A 28 1.59 0.52 9.70
N LEU A 29 2.53 0.29 8.79
CA LEU A 29 3.03 1.28 7.84
C LEU A 29 1.89 1.88 7.03
N GLY A 30 1.02 1.06 6.42
CA GLY A 30 -0.06 1.57 5.59
C GLY A 30 -1.06 2.46 6.34
N LYS A 31 -1.26 2.22 7.64
CA LYS A 31 -2.06 3.11 8.50
C LYS A 31 -1.32 4.40 8.82
N GLU A 32 -0.04 4.31 9.16
CA GLU A 32 0.80 5.45 9.53
C GLU A 32 0.94 6.45 8.36
N ILE A 33 1.16 5.95 7.14
CA ILE A 33 1.29 6.80 5.93
C ILE A 33 -0.06 7.17 5.30
N GLY A 34 -1.17 6.64 5.84
CA GLY A 34 -2.53 6.96 5.35
C GLY A 34 -2.85 6.42 3.95
N CYS A 35 -2.18 5.34 3.51
CA CYS A 35 -2.46 4.71 2.21
C CYS A 35 -3.53 3.60 2.29
N VAL A 36 -3.99 3.23 3.49
CA VAL A 36 -5.05 2.22 3.66
C VAL A 36 -6.43 2.78 3.38
N MET A 37 -7.18 2.11 2.50
CA MET A 37 -8.61 2.29 2.30
C MET A 37 -9.38 1.02 2.67
N LYS A 38 -10.53 1.19 3.34
CA LYS A 38 -11.44 0.09 3.62
C LYS A 38 -12.54 0.04 2.56
N VAL A 39 -12.66 -1.10 1.88
CA VAL A 39 -13.74 -1.39 0.95
C VAL A 39 -14.49 -2.62 1.48
N GLY A 40 -15.62 -2.35 2.13
CA GLY A 40 -16.35 -3.36 2.89
C GLY A 40 -15.46 -4.00 3.96
N LYS A 41 -15.26 -5.32 3.87
CA LYS A 41 -14.40 -6.09 4.81
C LYS A 41 -12.92 -6.13 4.41
N ARG A 42 -12.55 -5.60 3.24
CA ARG A 42 -11.17 -5.66 2.70
C ARG A 42 -10.43 -4.36 2.97
N ALA A 43 -9.14 -4.47 3.25
CA ALA A 43 -8.20 -3.35 3.23
C ALA A 43 -7.46 -3.36 1.90
N LEU A 44 -7.48 -2.23 1.21
CA LEU A 44 -6.68 -1.95 0.01
C LEU A 44 -5.66 -0.86 0.35
N TYR A 45 -4.52 -0.87 -0.35
CA TYR A 45 -3.39 0.03 -0.13
C TYR A 45 -3.13 0.82 -1.41
N ASP A 46 -3.22 2.14 -1.32
CA ASP A 46 -2.97 3.08 -2.42
C ASP A 46 -1.46 3.21 -2.67
N THR A 47 -0.99 2.71 -3.81
CA THR A 47 0.44 2.75 -4.15
C THR A 47 0.90 4.16 -4.43
N ARG A 48 0.06 5.05 -4.97
CA ARG A 48 0.48 6.44 -5.26
C ARG A 48 0.82 7.18 -3.97
N LYS A 49 0.03 6.97 -2.92
CA LYS A 49 0.34 7.53 -1.59
C LYS A 49 1.60 6.91 -0.98
N ALA A 50 1.81 5.62 -1.20
CA ALA A 50 3.01 4.95 -0.73
C ALA A 50 4.27 5.44 -1.47
N ASP A 51 4.20 5.57 -2.79
CA ASP A 51 5.27 6.11 -3.63
C ASP A 51 5.62 7.54 -3.22
N LEU A 52 4.62 8.43 -3.08
CA LEU A 52 4.85 9.79 -2.59
C LEU A 52 5.52 9.84 -1.21
N TYR A 53 5.16 8.91 -0.32
CA TYR A 53 5.82 8.78 0.98
C TYR A 53 7.29 8.36 0.80
N PHE A 54 7.57 7.33 0.00
CA PHE A 54 8.94 6.87 -0.23
C PHE A 54 9.80 7.93 -0.95
N ASP A 55 9.25 8.62 -1.95
CA ASP A 55 9.92 9.73 -2.62
C ASP A 55 10.27 10.84 -1.61
N SER A 56 9.36 11.16 -0.69
CA SER A 56 9.62 12.14 0.37
C SER A 56 10.77 11.73 1.31
N LEU A 57 11.05 10.44 1.47
CA LEU A 57 12.17 9.94 2.28
C LEU A 57 13.51 10.05 1.55
N THR A 58 13.51 10.00 0.21
CA THR A 58 14.75 10.01 -0.59
C THR A 58 15.25 11.42 -0.89
N GLY A 59 14.40 12.45 -0.76
CA GLY A 59 14.80 13.85 -0.92
C GLY A 59 15.22 14.22 -2.36
N VAL A 60 15.00 13.34 -3.33
CA VAL A 60 15.26 13.59 -4.74
C VAL A 60 14.11 14.47 -5.27
N LYS A 61 14.45 15.70 -5.68
CA LYS A 61 13.53 16.62 -6.38
C LYS A 61 13.59 16.41 -7.88
#